data_AF-S3XZ31-F1
#
_entry.id   AF-S3XZ31-F1
#
_cell.length_a   1.000
_cell.length_b   1.000
_cell.length_c   1.000
_cell.angle_alpha   90.00
_cell.angle_beta   90.00
_cell.angle_gamma   90.00
#
_symmetry.space_group_name_H-M   'P 1'
#
loop_
_entity.id
_entity.type
_entity.pdbx_description
1 polymer ?
#
loop_
_entity_poly.entity_id
_entity_poly.type
_entity_poly.pdbx_seq_one_letter_code
_entity_poly.pdbx_strand_id
1 'polypeptide(L)' 'MTYPSIYDPPFRIAAALGGVSTSVIPTTIVLDRSHRPAAVFLREVTADDILDVALPLAEEAPAS' A
#
# COMPACT_ATOMS: atom_id res chain seq x y z
N MET A 1 -15.05 4.63 -12.54
CA MET A 1 -14.00 4.22 -11.57
C MET A 1 -12.70 4.11 -12.33
N THR A 2 -11.60 4.73 -11.86
CA THR A 2 -10.37 4.97 -12.67
C THR A 2 -9.10 4.32 -12.11
N TYR A 3 -9.20 3.48 -11.08
CA TYR A 3 -8.06 2.72 -10.53
C TYR A 3 -8.33 1.20 -10.60
N PRO A 4 -7.28 0.38 -10.81
CA PRO A 4 -7.43 -1.07 -10.87
C PRO A 4 -7.75 -1.64 -9.48
N SER A 5 -8.40 -2.80 -9.43
CA SER A 5 -8.66 -3.54 -8.20
C SER A 5 -8.42 -5.03 -8.46
N ILE A 6 -7.87 -5.72 -7.46
CA ILE A 6 -7.68 -7.16 -7.50
C ILE A 6 -8.81 -7.81 -6.70
N TYR A 7 -9.50 -8.78 -7.30
CA TYR A 7 -10.50 -9.59 -6.61
C TYR A 7 -9.82 -10.78 -5.93
N ASP A 8 -9.55 -10.65 -4.63
CA ASP A 8 -8.92 -11.68 -3.80
C ASP A 8 -9.78 -11.98 -2.54
N PRO A 9 -10.92 -12.68 -2.67
CA PRO A 9 -11.77 -13.05 -1.54
C PRO A 9 -11.06 -13.77 -0.38
N PRO A 10 -10.09 -14.68 -0.62
CA PRO A 10 -9.36 -15.32 0.47
C PRO A 10 -8.24 -14.45 1.06
N PHE A 11 -8.03 -13.23 0.56
CA PHE A 11 -7.00 -12.28 0.98
C PHE A 11 -5.58 -12.86 1.03
N ARG A 12 -5.23 -13.70 0.03
CA ARG A 12 -3.93 -14.36 -0.10
C ARG A 12 -2.79 -13.37 -0.31
N ILE A 13 -3.06 -12.24 -0.97
CA ILE A 13 -2.04 -11.24 -1.31
C ILE A 13 -1.48 -10.54 -0.06
N ALA A 14 -2.30 -10.35 0.98
CA ALA A 14 -1.88 -9.70 2.22
C ALA A 14 -0.66 -10.37 2.88
N ALA A 15 -0.59 -11.70 2.81
CA ALA A 15 0.55 -12.46 3.35
C ALA A 15 1.87 -12.12 2.65
N ALA A 16 1.83 -11.84 1.33
CA ALA A 16 3.01 -11.51 0.53
C ALA A 16 3.51 -10.06 0.77
N LEU A 17 2.67 -9.19 1.34
CA LEU A 17 2.99 -7.77 1.59
C LEU A 17 3.63 -7.52 2.96
N GLY A 18 4.44 -8.47 3.45
CA GLY A 18 5.18 -8.33 4.70
C GLY A 18 4.47 -8.88 5.94
N GLY A 19 3.57 -9.85 5.78
CA GLY A 19 2.92 -10.53 6.91
C GLY A 19 1.86 -9.69 7.63
N VAL A 20 1.24 -8.75 6.91
CA VAL A 20 0.20 -7.89 7.48
C VAL A 20 -1.00 -8.73 7.91
N SER A 21 -1.51 -8.48 9.13
CA SER A 21 -2.63 -9.22 9.68
C SER A 21 -3.87 -9.06 8.78
N THR A 22 -4.41 -10.18 8.31
CA THR A 22 -5.64 -10.23 7.50
C THR A 22 -6.89 -9.82 8.28
N SER A 23 -6.78 -9.67 9.61
CA SER A 23 -7.89 -9.29 10.49
C SER A 23 -8.17 -7.78 10.53
N VAL A 24 -7.32 -6.93 9.94
CA VAL A 24 -7.53 -5.47 9.95
C VAL A 24 -7.92 -4.97 8.57
N ILE A 25 -9.20 -4.63 8.42
CA ILE A 25 -9.78 -4.06 7.20
C ILE A 25 -10.46 -2.73 7.59
N PRO A 26 -10.18 -1.61 6.89
CA PRO A 26 -9.25 -1.46 5.77
C PRO A 26 -7.77 -1.50 6.20
N THR A 27 -6.90 -1.85 5.25
CA THR A 27 -5.44 -1.70 5.34
C THR A 27 -4.96 -0.98 4.08
N THR A 28 -4.09 0.02 4.26
CA THR A 28 -3.43 0.74 3.16
C THR A 28 -1.93 0.57 3.28
N ILE A 29 -1.28 0.12 2.19
CA ILE A 29 0.16 -0.06 2.11
C ILE A 29 0.67 0.82 0.98
N VAL A 30 1.57 1.75 1.30
CA VAL A 30 2.25 2.58 0.30
C VAL A 30 3.58 1.91 -0.05
N LEU A 31 3.81 1.68 -1.34
CA LEU A 31 5.02 1.05 -1.85
C LEU A 31 5.97 2.11 -2.42
N ASP A 32 7.27 1.93 -2.22
CA ASP A 32 8.32 2.73 -2.87
C ASP A 32 8.50 2.35 -4.35
N ARG A 33 9.42 3.03 -5.05
CA ARG A 33 9.73 2.76 -6.47
C ARG A 33 10.34 1.38 -6.74
N SER A 34 10.79 0.68 -5.69
CA SER A 34 11.27 -0.71 -5.73
C SER A 34 10.18 -1.72 -5.32
N HIS A 35 8.93 -1.28 -5.19
CA HIS A 35 7.78 -2.07 -4.72
C HIS A 35 7.94 -2.67 -3.32
N ARG A 36 8.72 -2.01 -2.46
CA ARG A 36 8.86 -2.40 -1.05
C ARG A 36 7.91 -1.56 -0.19
N PRO A 37 7.35 -2.10 0.92
CA PRO A 37 6.53 -1.31 1.82
C PRO A 37 7.30 -0.13 2.42
N ALA A 38 6.83 1.09 2.16
CA ALA A 38 7.37 2.32 2.74
C ALA A 38 6.52 2.80 3.93
N ALA A 39 5.20 2.54 3.90
CA ALA A 39 4.29 2.79 5.01
C ALA A 39 3.14 1.78 5.05
N VAL A 40 2.66 1.46 6.25
CA VAL A 40 1.53 0.56 6.49
C VAL A 40 0.55 1.24 7.45
N PHE A 41 -0.69 1.40 7.01
CA PHE A 41 -1.80 1.94 7.79
C PHE A 41 -2.82 0.84 8.06
N LEU A 42 -3.00 0.50 9.34
CA LEU A 42 -3.97 -0.49 9.82
C LEU A 42 -5.23 0.21 10.36
N ARG A 43 -5.73 1.18 9.58
CA ARG A 43 -6.88 2.03 9.87
C ARG A 43 -7.38 2.65 8.57
N GLU A 44 -8.52 3.32 8.63
CA GLU A 44 -8.94 4.24 7.58
C GLU A 44 -7.94 5.41 7.45
N VAL A 45 -7.75 5.88 6.22
CA VAL A 45 -6.79 6.93 5.87
C VAL A 45 -7.48 8.07 5.13
N THR A 46 -6.96 9.27 5.32
CA THR A 46 -7.29 10.45 4.53
C THR A 46 -6.42 10.54 3.27
N ALA A 47 -6.75 11.48 2.37
CA ALA A 47 -5.89 11.74 1.21
C ALA A 47 -4.49 12.24 1.65
N ASP A 48 -4.45 13.13 2.64
CA ASP A 48 -3.20 13.71 3.15
C ASP A 48 -2.31 12.63 3.78
N ASP A 49 -2.88 11.70 4.57
CA ASP A 49 -2.14 10.54 5.11
C ASP A 49 -1.36 9.79 4.02
N ILE A 50 -1.95 9.63 2.83
CA ILE A 50 -1.34 8.93 1.71
C ILE A 50 -0.35 9.84 0.98
N LEU A 51 -0.75 11.08 0.67
CA LEU A 51 0.04 11.99 -0.15
C LEU A 51 1.34 12.42 0.53
N ASP A 52 1.34 12.58 1.86
CA ASP A 52 2.54 12.90 2.64
C ASP A 52 3.63 11.83 2.50
N VAL A 53 3.25 10.58 2.25
CA VAL A 53 4.18 9.47 2.00
C VAL A 53 4.44 9.29 0.50
N ALA A 54 3.39 9.29 -0.32
CA ALA A 54 3.48 8.91 -1.73
C ALA A 54 4.19 9.97 -2.60
N LEU A 55 4.01 11.26 -2.31
CA LEU A 55 4.64 12.33 -3.11
C LEU A 55 6.17 12.32 -3.01
N PRO A 56 6.80 12.21 -1.83
CA PRO A 56 8.25 12.05 -1.74
C PRO A 56 8.76 10.81 -2.49
N LEU A 57 8.07 9.67 -2.37
CA LEU A 57 8.46 8.43 -3.05
C LEU A 57 8.36 8.54 -4.59
N ALA A 58 7.46 9.38 -5.08
CA ALA A 58 7.31 9.62 -6.52
C ALA A 58 8.53 10.34 -7.14
N GLU A 59 9.35 11.02 -6.33
CA GLU A 59 10.57 11.68 -6.79
C GLU A 59 11.81 10.77 -6.73
N GLU A 60 11.68 9.54 -6.18
CA GLU A 60 12.78 8.60 -6.12
C GLU A 60 13.20 8.11 -7.52
N ALA A 61 14.52 7.92 -7.69
CA ALA A 61 15.06 7.28 -8.87
C ALA A 61 14.45 5.89 -9.06
N PRO A 62 14.07 5.49 -10.29
CA PRO A 62 13.54 4.16 -10.53
C PRO A 62 14.56 3.10 -10.12
N ALA A 63 14.06 1.98 -9.59
CA ALA A 63 14.89 0.81 -9.35
C ALA A 63 15.58 0.40 -10.65
N SER A 64 16.90 0.15 -10.58
CA SER A 64 17.74 -0.26 -11.71
C SER A 64 17.43 -1.67 -12.19
#